data_AF-A0A9D2TIU8-F1
#
_entry.id   AF-A0A9D2TIU8-F1
#
_cell.length_a   1.000
_cell.length_b   1.000
_cell.length_c   1.000
_cell.angle_alpha   90.00
_cell.angle_beta   90.00
_cell.angle_gamma   90.00
#
_symmetry.space_group_name_H-M   'P 1'
#
loop_
_entity.id
_entity.type
_entity.pdbx_description
1 polymer ?
#
loop_
_entity_poly.entity_id
_entity_poly.type
_entity_poly.pdbx_seq_one_letter_code
_entity_poly.pdbx_strand_id
1 'polypeptide(L)'
;MFDAALTPKRRTMLLTMAGVPVLLTACAQTSEDGGGDGGSGDGGGGALTVGTTDKVTALDPAAAYDNGSSTVWTQCYAYLMNTSIGSEDGVPEPDLAETAEFTGDNVYTVTLKQGLTFANGHDLTSEDVKHTFDRQLAIADPNGPSSLLGNLEKVEAVDDLTVEFHLKEPGDQTFPYVLCSPAGPIVDAEVFPADEVLSDAEIVDAEAFCGPYKITSWKINELVTFEAFDGYDGLFDTPATSSVTMSYYADQNNMKLDIQQGNIDCVWRSLSATDIADLQEDDAVEVHEGPGGEIRYIVFNFH
;
A
#
# COMPACT_ATOMS: atom_id res chain seq x y z
N MET A 1 38.34 37.38 18.51
CA MET A 1 39.16 38.58 18.75
C MET A 1 39.29 39.32 17.43
N PHE A 2 38.87 40.59 17.41
CA PHE A 2 38.73 41.51 16.26
C PHE A 2 37.49 41.38 15.36
N ASP A 3 36.40 41.91 15.92
CA ASP A 3 35.49 42.90 15.32
C ASP A 3 35.99 43.67 14.08
N ALA A 4 35.10 43.86 13.11
CA ALA A 4 34.77 45.20 12.59
C ALA A 4 33.52 45.14 11.71
N ALA A 5 32.40 45.58 12.28
CA ALA A 5 31.19 46.00 11.58
C ALA A 5 31.45 47.25 10.71
N LEU A 6 30.68 47.42 9.62
CA LEU A 6 30.28 48.72 9.04
C LEU A 6 29.15 48.51 8.01
N THR A 7 27.90 48.69 8.43
CA THR A 7 26.75 49.09 7.59
C THR A 7 26.60 50.63 7.65
N PRO A 8 25.64 51.28 6.97
CA PRO A 8 25.45 51.40 5.52
C PRO A 8 25.36 52.91 5.10
N LYS A 9 25.44 53.23 3.80
CA LYS A 9 25.04 54.56 3.28
C LYS A 9 23.83 54.45 2.37
N ARG A 10 22.71 54.99 2.86
CA ARG A 10 21.48 55.30 2.13
C ARG A 10 21.77 56.25 0.97
N ARG A 11 21.30 55.91 -0.22
CA ARG A 11 20.99 56.89 -1.28
C ARG A 11 19.58 56.62 -1.77
N THR A 12 18.68 57.52 -1.38
CA THR A 12 17.34 57.66 -1.93
C THR A 12 17.44 58.21 -3.35
N MET A 13 16.88 57.51 -4.33
CA MET A 13 16.54 58.11 -5.63
C MET A 13 15.18 57.55 -6.05
N LEU A 14 14.16 58.40 -5.93
CA LEU A 14 12.86 58.24 -6.56
C LEU A 14 13.02 58.49 -8.07
N LEU A 15 12.52 57.60 -8.91
CA LEU A 15 12.05 57.97 -10.25
C LEU A 15 10.86 57.10 -10.66
N THR A 16 9.96 57.75 -11.34
CA THR A 16 8.52 57.54 -11.51
C THR A 16 8.16 56.46 -12.54
N MET A 17 6.99 55.85 -12.32
CA MET A 17 6.27 54.93 -13.21
C MET A 17 6.02 55.47 -14.64
N ALA A 18 6.12 54.58 -15.63
CA ALA A 18 5.26 54.58 -16.81
C ALA A 18 5.01 53.10 -17.22
N GLY A 19 3.74 52.69 -17.17
CA GLY A 19 3.30 51.32 -17.46
C GLY A 19 3.14 51.04 -18.95
N VAL A 20 3.29 49.77 -19.32
CA VAL A 20 2.91 49.20 -20.62
C VAL A 20 2.20 47.87 -20.34
N PRO A 21 0.90 47.73 -20.67
CA PRO A 21 0.20 46.46 -20.54
C PRO A 21 0.48 45.58 -21.77
N VAL A 22 0.98 44.37 -21.54
CA VAL A 22 1.06 43.32 -22.56
C VAL A 22 -0.20 42.47 -22.45
N LEU A 23 -1.10 42.64 -23.40
CA LEU A 23 -2.22 41.73 -23.67
C LEU A 23 -1.71 40.62 -24.58
N LEU A 24 -1.68 39.38 -24.08
CA LEU A 24 -1.46 38.18 -24.87
C LEU A 24 -2.76 37.38 -24.91
N THR A 25 -3.50 37.63 -25.99
CA THR A 25 -4.67 36.87 -26.43
C THR A 25 -4.18 35.54 -27.03
N ALA A 26 -4.46 34.42 -26.38
CA ALA A 26 -4.37 33.09 -26.98
C ALA A 26 -5.79 32.52 -27.13
N CYS A 27 -6.07 32.01 -28.32
CA CYS A 27 -7.39 31.76 -28.85
C CYS A 27 -8.12 30.62 -28.14
N ALA A 28 -9.25 30.94 -27.49
CA ALA A 28 -10.32 29.99 -27.25
C ALA A 28 -11.25 29.98 -28.49
N GLN A 29 -11.31 28.86 -29.20
CA GLN A 29 -12.37 28.59 -30.17
C GLN A 29 -13.61 28.10 -29.42
N THR A 30 -14.57 29.01 -29.23
CA THR A 30 -15.95 28.67 -28.91
C THR A 30 -16.67 28.25 -30.19
N SER A 31 -17.15 27.01 -30.22
CA SER A 31 -18.26 26.60 -31.09
C SER A 31 -19.46 26.36 -30.16
N GLU A 32 -20.53 27.12 -30.34
CA GLU A 32 -21.77 27.03 -29.58
C GLU A 32 -22.62 25.80 -29.99
N ASP A 33 -23.30 25.28 -28.97
CA ASP A 33 -24.59 24.57 -28.95
C ASP A 33 -24.83 23.28 -29.74
N GLY A 34 -24.91 22.20 -28.96
CA GLY A 34 -25.72 21.01 -29.22
C GLY A 34 -26.07 20.36 -27.88
N GLY A 35 -27.26 20.67 -27.35
CA GLY A 35 -27.74 20.19 -26.06
C GLY A 35 -27.70 18.67 -25.91
N GLY A 36 -27.07 18.22 -24.83
CA GLY A 36 -27.04 16.84 -24.37
C GLY A 36 -27.80 16.72 -23.06
N ASP A 37 -28.94 16.05 -23.15
CA ASP A 37 -29.82 15.62 -22.07
C ASP A 37 -29.06 14.98 -20.90
N GLY A 38 -29.47 15.34 -19.68
CA GLY A 38 -28.92 14.83 -18.43
C GLY A 38 -29.30 13.37 -18.26
N GLY A 39 -28.46 12.47 -18.78
CA GLY A 39 -28.49 11.06 -18.45
C GLY A 39 -27.89 10.82 -17.07
N SER A 40 -28.75 10.72 -16.05
CA SER A 40 -28.42 10.00 -14.82
C SER A 40 -28.14 8.54 -15.17
N GLY A 41 -26.85 8.22 -15.33
CA GLY A 41 -26.34 6.86 -15.39
C GLY A 41 -26.04 6.38 -13.99
N ASP A 42 -26.94 5.58 -13.44
CA ASP A 42 -26.70 4.68 -12.32
C ASP A 42 -25.94 3.44 -12.84
N GLY A 43 -24.83 3.07 -12.18
CA GLY A 43 -24.10 1.80 -12.40
C GLY A 43 -22.69 1.91 -13.01
N GLY A 44 -21.69 2.20 -12.15
CA GLY A 44 -20.25 2.06 -12.44
C GLY A 44 -19.42 2.91 -11.47
N GLY A 45 -18.89 2.30 -10.40
CA GLY A 45 -18.18 3.01 -9.32
C GLY A 45 -17.02 3.86 -9.86
N GLY A 46 -17.03 5.17 -9.58
CA GLY A 46 -15.98 6.10 -9.98
C GLY A 46 -14.62 5.77 -9.35
N ALA A 47 -13.56 6.40 -9.86
CA ALA A 47 -12.23 6.27 -9.26
C ALA A 47 -12.22 6.90 -7.86
N LEU A 48 -11.77 6.14 -6.85
CA LEU A 48 -11.61 6.61 -5.47
C LEU A 48 -10.23 7.24 -5.30
N THR A 49 -10.15 8.43 -4.70
CA THR A 49 -8.87 9.07 -4.36
C THR A 49 -8.66 9.10 -2.85
N VAL A 50 -7.58 8.47 -2.40
CA VAL A 50 -7.20 8.38 -0.99
C VAL A 50 -5.98 9.26 -0.74
N GLY A 51 -6.05 10.18 0.23
CA GLY A 51 -4.90 10.95 0.70
C GLY A 51 -4.21 10.28 1.89
N THR A 52 -2.88 10.28 1.89
CA THR A 52 -2.08 9.89 3.07
C THR A 52 -0.78 10.68 3.15
N THR A 53 -0.18 10.76 4.33
CA THR A 53 1.19 11.29 4.50
C THR A 53 2.21 10.19 4.83
N ASP A 54 1.79 8.93 4.84
CA ASP A 54 2.70 7.81 5.05
C ASP A 54 3.71 7.71 3.91
N LYS A 55 4.82 7.01 4.13
CA LYS A 55 5.85 6.82 3.12
C LYS A 55 6.06 5.35 2.86
N VAL A 56 6.24 5.02 1.59
CA VAL A 56 6.65 3.70 1.13
C VAL A 56 8.17 3.66 1.11
N THR A 57 8.73 2.58 1.67
CA THR A 57 10.15 2.26 1.60
C THR A 57 10.48 1.50 0.32
N ALA A 58 9.73 0.44 0.01
CA ALA A 58 9.89 -0.37 -1.19
C ALA A 58 8.57 -1.07 -1.54
N LEU A 59 8.36 -1.35 -2.82
CA LEU A 59 7.26 -2.21 -3.28
C LEU A 59 7.60 -3.70 -3.13
N ASP A 60 8.89 -4.06 -3.10
CA ASP A 60 9.35 -5.42 -2.83
C ASP A 60 9.10 -5.82 -1.36
N PRO A 61 8.29 -6.85 -1.09
CA PRO A 61 8.02 -7.31 0.27
C PRO A 61 9.26 -7.74 1.07
N ALA A 62 10.37 -8.07 0.42
CA ALA A 62 11.60 -8.46 1.12
C ALA A 62 12.41 -7.28 1.66
N ALA A 63 12.07 -6.04 1.27
CA ALA A 63 12.88 -4.85 1.54
C ALA A 63 12.19 -3.79 2.43
N ALA A 64 10.99 -4.08 2.95
CA ALA A 64 10.28 -3.13 3.81
C ALA A 64 9.47 -3.80 4.92
N TYR A 65 9.20 -3.02 5.98
CA TYR A 65 8.42 -3.43 7.14
C TYR A 65 7.50 -2.31 7.66
N ASP A 66 7.49 -1.17 6.96
CA ASP A 66 6.72 0.00 7.36
C ASP A 66 5.25 -0.11 6.92
N ASN A 67 4.40 0.68 7.58
CA ASN A 67 2.96 0.70 7.33
C ASN A 67 2.60 1.26 5.94
N GLY A 68 3.40 2.17 5.39
CA GLY A 68 3.12 2.78 4.08
C GLY A 68 3.26 1.76 2.96
N SER A 69 4.35 0.98 2.98
CA SER A 69 4.58 -0.14 2.07
C SER A 69 3.50 -1.20 2.24
N SER A 70 3.18 -1.59 3.48
CA SER A 70 2.13 -2.57 3.77
C SER A 70 0.74 -2.14 3.27
N THR A 71 0.42 -0.84 3.34
CA THR A 71 -0.84 -0.30 2.83
C THR A 71 -0.96 -0.51 1.32
N VAL A 72 0.14 -0.40 0.56
CA VAL A 72 0.16 -0.69 -0.89
C VAL A 72 0.06 -2.19 -1.14
N TRP A 73 0.81 -3.00 -0.40
CA TRP A 73 0.85 -4.46 -0.58
C TRP A 73 -0.49 -5.13 -0.38
N THR A 74 -1.23 -4.74 0.67
CA THR A 74 -2.57 -5.28 0.94
C THR A 74 -3.58 -5.02 -0.17
N GLN A 75 -3.28 -4.14 -1.13
CA GLN A 75 -4.13 -3.92 -2.31
C GLN A 75 -3.71 -4.79 -3.50
N CYS A 76 -2.42 -5.14 -3.63
CA CYS A 76 -1.86 -5.70 -4.87
C CYS A 76 -1.15 -7.05 -4.74
N TYR A 77 -0.83 -7.48 -3.53
CA TYR A 77 -0.42 -8.86 -3.25
C TYR A 77 -1.51 -9.56 -2.47
N ALA A 78 -1.59 -10.87 -2.65
CA ALA A 78 -2.42 -11.75 -1.85
C ALA A 78 -1.57 -12.54 -0.86
N TYR A 79 -2.23 -13.14 0.13
CA TYR A 79 -1.62 -13.83 1.25
C TYR A 79 -2.17 -15.26 1.32
N LEU A 80 -1.47 -16.18 2.00
CA LEU A 80 -2.04 -17.51 2.26
C LEU A 80 -3.20 -17.42 3.25
N MET A 81 -2.98 -16.62 4.29
CA MET A 81 -3.91 -16.32 5.37
C MET A 81 -4.04 -14.80 5.44
N ASN A 82 -5.23 -14.31 5.76
CA ASN A 82 -5.50 -12.89 5.88
C ASN A 82 -6.54 -12.65 7.00
N THR A 83 -6.90 -11.40 7.24
CA THR A 83 -7.93 -11.05 8.22
C THR A 83 -9.12 -10.38 7.53
N SER A 84 -10.33 -10.85 7.81
CA SER A 84 -11.54 -10.22 7.27
C SER A 84 -11.64 -8.73 7.63
N ILE A 85 -12.17 -7.95 6.69
CA ILE A 85 -12.48 -6.53 6.91
C ILE A 85 -13.45 -6.42 8.09
N GLY A 86 -13.04 -5.67 9.13
CA GLY A 86 -13.87 -5.45 10.32
C GLY A 86 -13.85 -6.60 11.34
N SER A 87 -12.96 -7.59 11.21
CA SER A 87 -12.73 -8.59 12.26
C SER A 87 -12.33 -7.89 13.57
N GLU A 88 -13.07 -8.16 14.66
CA GLU A 88 -12.82 -7.56 15.98
C GLU A 88 -11.65 -8.21 16.71
N ASP A 89 -11.34 -9.47 16.39
CA ASP A 89 -10.33 -10.30 17.05
C ASP A 89 -9.04 -10.46 16.24
N GLY A 90 -9.04 -10.04 14.96
CA GLY A 90 -7.88 -10.11 14.07
C GLY A 90 -7.44 -11.54 13.80
N VAL A 91 -8.36 -12.50 13.88
CA VAL A 91 -8.05 -13.92 13.72
C VAL A 91 -7.78 -14.21 12.24
N PRO A 92 -6.66 -14.89 11.91
CA PRO A 92 -6.34 -15.31 10.55
C PRO A 92 -7.38 -16.27 9.98
N GLU A 93 -7.75 -16.01 8.73
CA GLU A 93 -8.66 -16.80 7.90
C GLU A 93 -7.97 -17.15 6.58
N PRO A 94 -8.33 -18.26 5.94
CA PRO A 94 -7.79 -18.61 4.63
C PRO A 94 -8.06 -17.53 3.57
N ASP A 95 -7.03 -17.14 2.83
CA ASP A 95 -7.11 -16.20 1.70
C ASP A 95 -6.85 -16.95 0.39
N LEU A 96 -5.60 -17.08 -0.06
CA LEU A 96 -5.25 -18.00 -1.16
C LEU A 96 -5.32 -19.48 -0.76
N ALA A 97 -5.30 -19.77 0.55
CA ALA A 97 -5.48 -21.11 1.06
C ALA A 97 -6.95 -21.57 0.94
N GLU A 98 -7.15 -22.83 0.58
CA GLU A 98 -8.40 -23.56 0.83
C GLU A 98 -8.42 -24.08 2.27
N THR A 99 -7.29 -24.60 2.75
CA THR A 99 -7.11 -25.06 4.14
C THR A 99 -5.73 -24.69 4.67
N ALA A 100 -5.63 -24.48 5.99
CA ALA A 100 -4.37 -24.20 6.65
C ALA A 100 -4.40 -24.70 8.11
N GLU A 101 -3.62 -25.71 8.43
CA GLU A 101 -3.69 -26.40 9.73
C GLU A 101 -2.37 -27.04 10.15
N PHE A 102 -2.21 -27.27 11.47
CA PHE A 102 -1.11 -28.08 11.98
C PHE A 102 -1.39 -29.56 11.70
N THR A 103 -0.56 -30.19 10.87
CA THR A 103 -0.63 -31.62 10.53
C THR A 103 0.36 -32.46 11.33
N GLY A 104 1.26 -31.82 12.06
CA GLY A 104 2.16 -32.41 13.05
C GLY A 104 2.60 -31.37 14.08
N ASP A 105 3.39 -31.80 15.08
CA ASP A 105 3.82 -30.93 16.19
C ASP A 105 4.54 -29.65 15.71
N ASN A 106 5.30 -29.75 14.62
CA ASN A 106 6.11 -28.68 14.03
C ASN A 106 5.76 -28.43 12.55
N VAL A 107 4.67 -28.98 12.02
CA VAL A 107 4.34 -28.87 10.58
C VAL A 107 3.00 -28.17 10.44
N TYR A 108 3.03 -27.01 9.78
CA TYR A 108 1.85 -26.27 9.38
C TYR A 108 1.66 -26.44 7.87
N THR A 109 0.59 -27.12 7.47
CA THR A 109 0.29 -27.42 6.07
C THR A 109 -0.75 -26.46 5.55
N VAL A 110 -0.50 -25.91 4.37
CA VAL A 110 -1.43 -25.08 3.61
C VAL A 110 -1.77 -25.79 2.30
N THR A 111 -3.05 -25.94 2.01
CA THR A 111 -3.53 -26.35 0.68
C THR A 111 -4.05 -25.10 -0.03
N LEU A 112 -3.51 -24.79 -1.21
CA LEU A 112 -3.92 -23.67 -2.05
C LEU A 112 -5.23 -23.97 -2.77
N LYS A 113 -6.00 -22.92 -3.05
CA LYS A 113 -7.11 -22.98 -4.02
C LYS A 113 -6.58 -23.37 -5.41
N GLN A 114 -7.43 -24.00 -6.22
CA GLN A 114 -7.07 -24.39 -7.58
C GLN A 114 -7.18 -23.23 -8.57
N GLY A 115 -6.23 -23.15 -9.51
CA GLY A 115 -6.31 -22.24 -10.64
C GLY A 115 -6.01 -20.78 -10.29
N LEU A 116 -5.24 -20.55 -9.22
CA LEU A 116 -4.76 -19.22 -8.86
C LEU A 116 -3.77 -18.72 -9.92
N THR A 117 -3.82 -17.41 -10.20
CA THR A 117 -2.97 -16.76 -11.21
C THR A 117 -2.50 -15.39 -10.76
N PHE A 118 -1.32 -15.00 -11.19
CA PHE A 118 -0.87 -13.61 -11.15
C PHE A 118 -1.49 -12.81 -12.31
N ALA A 119 -1.51 -11.49 -12.20
CA ALA A 119 -2.10 -10.58 -13.18
C ALA A 119 -1.35 -10.55 -14.52
N ASN A 120 -0.08 -10.98 -14.55
CA ASN A 120 0.70 -11.20 -15.77
C ASN A 120 0.34 -12.52 -16.49
N GLY A 121 -0.53 -13.34 -15.88
CA GLY A 121 -1.00 -14.61 -16.43
C GLY A 121 -0.17 -15.84 -16.05
N HIS A 122 0.85 -15.70 -15.19
CA HIS A 122 1.55 -16.85 -14.61
C HIS A 122 0.63 -17.59 -13.64
N ASP A 123 0.78 -18.91 -13.56
CA ASP A 123 0.10 -19.73 -12.56
C ASP A 123 0.73 -19.47 -11.18
N LEU A 124 -0.09 -19.41 -10.12
CA LEU A 124 0.38 -19.30 -8.74
C LEU A 124 0.28 -20.68 -8.07
N THR A 125 1.44 -21.22 -7.69
CA THR A 125 1.58 -22.58 -7.15
C THR A 125 2.30 -22.60 -5.81
N SER A 126 2.41 -23.78 -5.21
CA SER A 126 3.21 -24.01 -4.00
C SER A 126 4.69 -23.64 -4.14
N GLU A 127 5.25 -23.66 -5.36
CA GLU A 127 6.63 -23.25 -5.62
C GLU A 127 6.81 -21.73 -5.46
N ASP A 128 5.82 -20.92 -5.84
CA ASP A 128 5.83 -19.46 -5.61
C ASP A 128 5.76 -19.13 -4.13
N VAL A 129 4.96 -19.89 -3.39
CA VAL A 129 4.89 -19.79 -1.94
C VAL A 129 6.24 -20.13 -1.30
N LYS A 130 6.82 -21.28 -1.67
CA LYS A 130 8.15 -21.67 -1.20
C LYS A 130 9.19 -20.60 -1.52
N HIS A 131 9.21 -20.14 -2.77
CA HIS A 131 10.11 -19.11 -3.24
C HIS A 131 9.99 -17.84 -2.41
N THR A 132 8.76 -17.37 -2.17
CA THR A 132 8.46 -16.17 -1.38
C THR A 132 9.16 -16.20 -0.02
N PHE A 133 8.96 -17.27 0.76
CA PHE A 133 9.49 -17.35 2.12
C PHE A 133 10.99 -17.67 2.16
N ASP A 134 11.50 -18.50 1.24
CA ASP A 134 12.93 -18.77 1.12
C ASP A 134 13.69 -17.49 0.76
N ARG A 135 13.15 -16.69 -0.16
CA ARG A 135 13.71 -15.41 -0.61
C ARG A 135 13.79 -14.39 0.52
N GLN A 136 12.74 -14.26 1.33
CA GLN A 136 12.73 -13.39 2.52
C GLN A 136 13.90 -13.69 3.46
N LEU A 137 14.17 -14.98 3.71
CA LEU A 137 15.27 -15.43 4.56
C LEU A 137 16.65 -15.30 3.90
N ALA A 138 16.74 -15.47 2.58
CA ALA A 138 17.97 -15.35 1.83
C ALA A 138 18.45 -13.89 1.73
N ILE A 139 17.55 -12.96 1.42
CA ILE A 139 17.83 -11.53 1.31
C ILE A 139 18.09 -10.95 2.70
N ALA A 140 17.21 -11.24 3.67
CA ALA A 140 17.30 -10.76 5.04
C ALA A 140 17.62 -9.25 5.14
N ASP A 141 16.93 -8.43 4.34
CA ASP A 141 17.16 -6.99 4.31
C ASP A 141 16.98 -6.39 5.71
N PRO A 142 17.85 -5.46 6.16
CA PRO A 142 17.71 -4.82 7.47
C PRO A 142 16.39 -4.07 7.69
N ASN A 143 15.72 -3.65 6.62
CA ASN A 143 14.41 -3.02 6.65
C ASN A 143 13.26 -4.00 6.36
N GLY A 144 13.58 -5.24 6.00
CA GLY A 144 12.62 -6.28 5.62
C GLY A 144 12.06 -7.08 6.81
N PRO A 145 11.06 -7.92 6.55
CA PRO A 145 10.29 -8.61 7.59
C PRO A 145 10.92 -9.94 8.06
N SER A 146 12.10 -10.32 7.55
CA SER A 146 12.71 -11.66 7.77
C SER A 146 12.78 -12.12 9.23
N SER A 147 12.89 -11.17 10.17
CA SER A 147 12.87 -11.46 11.62
C SER A 147 11.59 -12.14 12.12
N LEU A 148 10.45 -11.94 11.44
CA LEU A 148 9.19 -12.61 11.74
C LEU A 148 9.21 -14.11 11.41
N LEU A 149 10.09 -14.52 10.48
CA LEU A 149 10.28 -15.91 10.07
C LEU A 149 11.29 -16.64 10.98
N GLY A 150 11.60 -16.10 12.16
CA GLY A 150 12.61 -16.65 13.08
C GLY A 150 12.35 -18.11 13.50
N ASN A 151 11.08 -18.52 13.59
CA ASN A 151 10.70 -19.90 13.91
C ASN A 151 10.57 -20.81 12.68
N LEU A 152 10.63 -20.27 11.46
CA LEU A 152 10.59 -21.07 10.24
C LEU A 152 11.93 -21.81 10.04
N GLU A 153 11.88 -23.13 9.87
CA GLU A 153 13.04 -23.98 9.54
C GLU A 153 13.19 -24.14 8.03
N LYS A 154 12.11 -24.53 7.34
CA LYS A 154 12.08 -24.68 5.88
C LYS A 154 10.64 -24.65 5.36
N VAL A 155 10.50 -24.36 4.07
CA VAL A 155 9.26 -24.52 3.32
C VAL A 155 9.43 -25.62 2.29
N GLU A 156 8.47 -26.53 2.20
CA GLU A 156 8.42 -27.59 1.20
C GLU A 156 7.17 -27.44 0.33
N ALA A 157 7.37 -27.34 -0.99
CA ALA A 157 6.32 -27.53 -1.98
C ALA A 157 6.16 -29.03 -2.22
N VAL A 158 5.13 -29.64 -1.63
CA VAL A 158 4.92 -31.10 -1.67
C VAL A 158 4.38 -31.54 -3.03
N ASP A 159 3.45 -30.74 -3.55
CA ASP A 159 2.90 -30.78 -4.90
C ASP A 159 2.41 -29.38 -5.26
N ASP A 160 1.86 -29.18 -6.47
CA ASP A 160 1.47 -27.86 -7.00
C ASP A 160 0.55 -27.03 -6.10
N LEU A 161 -0.21 -27.67 -5.19
CA LEU A 161 -1.17 -26.99 -4.31
C LEU A 161 -0.84 -27.12 -2.82
N THR A 162 0.08 -28.00 -2.43
CA THR A 162 0.34 -28.32 -1.03
C THR A 162 1.69 -27.77 -0.59
N VAL A 163 1.66 -26.91 0.43
CA VAL A 163 2.85 -26.32 1.05
C VAL A 163 2.95 -26.79 2.50
N GLU A 164 4.13 -27.26 2.90
CA GLU A 164 4.44 -27.56 4.29
C GLU A 164 5.47 -26.57 4.84
N PHE A 165 5.07 -25.86 5.90
CA PHE A 165 5.97 -25.05 6.71
C PHE A 165 6.45 -25.87 7.89
N HIS A 166 7.75 -26.14 7.92
CA HIS A 166 8.39 -26.84 9.03
C HIS A 166 8.96 -25.81 10.00
N LEU A 167 8.56 -25.89 11.26
CA LEU A 167 8.90 -24.94 12.32
C LEU A 167 9.96 -25.52 13.25
N LYS A 168 10.83 -24.66 13.79
CA LYS A 168 11.89 -25.05 14.72
C LYS A 168 11.30 -25.52 16.05
N GLU A 169 10.33 -24.79 16.56
CA GLU A 169 9.65 -25.08 17.83
C GLU A 169 8.20 -25.55 17.61
N PRO A 170 7.73 -26.56 18.37
CA PRO A 170 6.39 -27.11 18.26
C PRO A 170 5.28 -26.14 18.65
N GLY A 171 4.12 -26.30 18.02
CA GLY A 171 2.86 -25.71 18.48
C GLY A 171 2.82 -24.18 18.45
N ASP A 172 3.59 -23.55 17.57
CA ASP A 172 3.59 -22.10 17.40
C ASP A 172 2.26 -21.58 16.82
N GLN A 173 1.29 -21.34 17.70
CA GLN A 173 -0.03 -20.84 17.33
C GLN A 173 0.01 -19.41 16.77
N THR A 174 1.17 -18.74 16.78
CA THR A 174 1.32 -17.41 16.17
C THR A 174 1.68 -17.48 14.69
N PHE A 175 2.09 -18.65 14.18
CA PHE A 175 2.51 -18.82 12.79
C PHE A 175 1.46 -18.38 11.75
N PRO A 176 0.15 -18.68 11.90
CA PRO A 176 -0.87 -18.17 10.97
C PRO A 176 -0.93 -16.63 10.90
N TYR A 177 -0.59 -15.93 11.99
CA TYR A 177 -0.52 -14.47 12.01
C TYR A 177 0.73 -13.95 11.28
N VAL A 178 1.83 -14.70 11.31
CA VAL A 178 3.02 -14.39 10.49
C VAL A 178 2.67 -14.44 9.01
N LEU A 179 1.82 -15.39 8.59
CA LEU A 179 1.35 -15.49 7.19
C LEU A 179 0.45 -14.31 6.76
N CYS A 180 -0.13 -13.56 7.70
CA CYS A 180 -0.92 -12.34 7.44
C CYS A 180 -0.05 -11.05 7.51
N SER A 181 1.22 -11.18 7.88
CA SER A 181 2.09 -10.05 8.23
C SER A 181 2.85 -9.48 7.02
N PRO A 182 3.67 -8.44 7.17
CA PRO A 182 4.59 -7.99 6.11
C PRO A 182 5.48 -9.07 5.48
N ALA A 183 5.69 -10.23 6.14
CA ALA A 183 6.40 -11.37 5.57
C ALA A 183 5.56 -12.24 4.61
N GLY A 184 4.23 -12.09 4.63
CA GLY A 184 3.27 -12.95 3.94
C GLY A 184 2.87 -12.62 2.50
N PRO A 185 3.17 -11.44 1.89
CA PRO A 185 2.81 -11.19 0.50
C PRO A 185 3.45 -12.23 -0.44
N ILE A 186 2.64 -12.95 -1.22
CA ILE A 186 3.12 -13.94 -2.18
C ILE A 186 3.63 -13.26 -3.45
N VAL A 187 4.83 -13.66 -3.89
CA VAL A 187 5.49 -13.15 -5.09
C VAL A 187 5.68 -14.24 -6.15
N ASP A 188 5.69 -13.82 -7.41
CA ASP A 188 5.89 -14.67 -8.60
C ASP A 188 7.37 -15.09 -8.71
N ALA A 189 7.64 -16.39 -8.62
CA ALA A 189 9.00 -16.93 -8.64
C ALA A 189 9.70 -16.79 -10.01
N GLU A 190 8.96 -16.55 -11.09
CA GLU A 190 9.52 -16.29 -12.42
C GLU A 190 9.98 -14.83 -12.59
N VAL A 191 9.46 -13.92 -11.75
CA VAL A 191 9.76 -12.48 -11.80
C VAL A 191 10.73 -12.06 -10.70
N PHE A 192 10.52 -12.55 -9.48
CA PHE A 192 11.33 -12.15 -8.33
C PHE A 192 12.56 -13.06 -8.20
N PRO A 193 13.78 -12.50 -8.19
CA PRO A 193 15.00 -13.29 -8.02
C PRO A 193 15.17 -13.74 -6.57
N ALA A 194 15.71 -14.93 -6.36
CA ALA A 194 15.71 -15.60 -5.05
C ALA A 194 16.58 -14.93 -3.96
N ASP A 195 17.58 -14.12 -4.33
CA ASP A 195 18.59 -13.59 -3.40
C ASP A 195 18.89 -12.09 -3.55
N GLU A 196 18.07 -11.35 -4.30
CA GLU A 196 18.21 -9.91 -4.45
C GLU A 196 16.84 -9.20 -4.46
N VAL A 197 16.84 -7.95 -4.00
CA VAL A 197 15.66 -7.07 -4.02
C VAL A 197 15.44 -6.56 -5.44
N LEU A 198 14.21 -6.67 -5.93
CA LEU A 198 13.80 -6.16 -7.22
C LEU A 198 13.39 -4.69 -7.10
N SER A 199 13.69 -3.86 -8.10
CA SER A 199 13.31 -2.44 -8.02
C SER A 199 11.81 -2.26 -8.24
N ASP A 200 11.22 -1.23 -7.63
CA ASP A 200 9.79 -0.92 -7.81
C ASP A 200 9.39 -0.79 -9.29
N ALA A 201 10.28 -0.24 -10.13
CA ALA A 201 10.01 -0.07 -11.55
C ALA A 201 9.92 -1.41 -12.29
N GLU A 202 10.80 -2.36 -11.95
CA GLU A 202 10.77 -3.72 -12.51
C GLU A 202 9.54 -4.50 -12.04
N ILE A 203 9.16 -4.35 -10.77
CA ILE A 203 7.94 -4.98 -10.22
C ILE A 203 6.70 -4.48 -10.95
N VAL A 204 6.58 -3.17 -11.16
CA VAL A 204 5.44 -2.56 -11.85
C VAL A 204 5.40 -2.94 -13.33
N ASP A 205 6.55 -3.00 -14.01
CA ASP A 205 6.64 -3.41 -15.42
C ASP A 205 6.27 -4.89 -15.62
N ALA A 206 6.58 -5.74 -14.64
CA ALA A 206 6.28 -7.17 -14.70
C ALA A 206 4.78 -7.50 -14.52
N GLU A 207 3.99 -6.57 -13.95
CA GLU A 207 2.56 -6.74 -13.62
C GLU A 207 2.23 -8.04 -12.83
N ALA A 208 3.19 -8.56 -12.06
CA ALA A 208 3.08 -9.84 -11.34
C ALA A 208 2.38 -9.70 -9.97
N PHE A 209 1.16 -9.16 -9.99
CA PHE A 209 0.33 -8.93 -8.81
C PHE A 209 -0.71 -10.03 -8.64
N CYS A 210 -1.04 -10.41 -7.42
CA CYS A 210 -2.01 -11.47 -7.13
C CYS A 210 -3.11 -11.04 -6.16
N GLY A 211 -3.10 -9.78 -5.69
CA GLY A 211 -4.13 -9.21 -4.82
C GLY A 211 -5.35 -8.67 -5.56
N PRO A 212 -6.33 -8.08 -4.85
CA PRO A 212 -7.59 -7.59 -5.44
C PRO A 212 -7.43 -6.52 -6.52
N TYR A 213 -6.29 -5.81 -6.51
CA TYR A 213 -5.92 -4.81 -7.51
C TYR A 213 -4.54 -5.09 -8.09
N LYS A 214 -4.24 -4.47 -9.23
CA LYS A 214 -2.88 -4.35 -9.77
C LYS A 214 -2.46 -2.89 -9.88
N ILE A 215 -1.16 -2.62 -9.81
CA ILE A 215 -0.63 -1.26 -9.96
C ILE A 215 -0.52 -0.91 -11.45
N THR A 216 -1.10 0.23 -11.85
CA THR A 216 -1.04 0.74 -13.24
C THR A 216 -0.18 2.00 -13.38
N SER A 217 0.09 2.69 -12.27
CA SER A 217 1.03 3.82 -12.23
C SER A 217 1.70 3.88 -10.87
N TRP A 218 3.01 4.04 -10.86
CA TRP A 218 3.82 4.15 -9.66
C TRP A 218 4.76 5.35 -9.72
N LYS A 219 4.58 6.28 -8.80
CA LYS A 219 5.52 7.35 -8.48
C LYS A 219 5.72 7.33 -6.98
N ILE A 220 6.78 6.68 -6.54
CA ILE A 220 7.06 6.46 -5.12
C ILE A 220 6.90 7.75 -4.31
N ASN A 221 6.08 7.70 -3.26
CA ASN A 221 5.78 8.81 -2.36
C ASN A 221 5.20 10.08 -3.03
N GLU A 222 4.65 9.94 -4.25
CA GLU A 222 3.85 10.98 -4.92
C GLU A 222 2.45 10.45 -5.23
N LEU A 223 2.36 9.35 -5.95
CA LEU A 223 1.10 8.79 -6.44
C LEU A 223 1.23 7.30 -6.80
N VAL A 224 0.26 6.49 -6.38
CA VAL A 224 0.03 5.15 -6.92
C VAL A 224 -1.39 5.02 -7.43
N THR A 225 -1.57 4.38 -8.59
CA THR A 225 -2.88 4.06 -9.15
C THR A 225 -3.04 2.56 -9.25
N PHE A 226 -4.19 2.10 -8.80
CA PHE A 226 -4.63 0.72 -8.81
C PHE A 226 -5.79 0.54 -9.78
N GLU A 227 -5.84 -0.62 -10.42
CA GLU A 227 -6.98 -1.11 -11.21
C GLU A 227 -7.41 -2.47 -10.66
N ALA A 228 -8.72 -2.71 -10.56
CA ALA A 228 -9.23 -3.97 -10.03
C ALA A 228 -8.72 -5.15 -10.87
N PHE A 229 -8.34 -6.24 -10.20
CA PHE A 229 -7.89 -7.48 -10.84
C PHE A 229 -8.93 -8.58 -10.62
N ASP A 230 -9.60 -8.97 -11.70
CA ASP A 230 -10.67 -9.98 -11.66
C ASP A 230 -10.16 -11.41 -11.32
N GLY A 231 -8.85 -11.65 -11.37
CA GLY A 231 -8.25 -12.96 -11.09
C GLY A 231 -7.92 -13.21 -9.61
N TYR A 232 -8.19 -12.25 -8.72
CA TYR A 232 -8.08 -12.49 -7.29
C TYR A 232 -9.20 -13.41 -6.80
N ASP A 233 -8.83 -14.59 -6.30
CA ASP A 233 -9.73 -15.56 -5.67
C ASP A 233 -9.31 -15.79 -4.21
N GLY A 234 -9.47 -14.76 -3.39
CA GLY A 234 -9.06 -14.76 -1.99
C GLY A 234 -10.23 -14.58 -1.01
N LEU A 235 -9.94 -13.98 0.14
CA LEU A 235 -10.88 -13.71 1.22
C LEU A 235 -11.83 -12.54 0.90
N PHE A 236 -11.37 -11.54 0.14
CA PHE A 236 -12.14 -10.33 -0.12
C PHE A 236 -13.07 -10.48 -1.33
N ASP A 237 -14.23 -9.82 -1.27
CA ASP A 237 -15.15 -9.73 -2.39
C ASP A 237 -14.55 -8.92 -3.56
N THR A 238 -15.16 -9.05 -4.74
CA THR A 238 -14.81 -8.23 -5.90
C THR A 238 -14.80 -6.75 -5.53
N PRO A 239 -13.74 -6.01 -5.90
CA PRO A 239 -13.65 -4.58 -5.63
C PRO A 239 -14.88 -3.80 -6.10
N ALA A 240 -15.46 -2.99 -5.20
CA ALA A 240 -16.62 -2.15 -5.53
C ALA A 240 -16.29 -0.99 -6.50
N THR A 241 -15.01 -0.60 -6.55
CA THR A 241 -14.48 0.45 -7.42
C THR A 241 -13.47 -0.15 -8.38
N SER A 242 -13.55 0.20 -9.67
CA SER A 242 -12.61 -0.31 -10.68
C SER A 242 -11.22 0.32 -10.60
N SER A 243 -11.09 1.47 -9.92
CA SER A 243 -9.80 2.15 -9.75
C SER A 243 -9.72 2.91 -8.44
N VAL A 244 -8.53 2.87 -7.84
CA VAL A 244 -8.18 3.63 -6.63
C VAL A 244 -6.87 4.35 -6.89
N THR A 245 -6.76 5.61 -6.48
CA THR A 245 -5.52 6.37 -6.50
C THR A 245 -5.15 6.78 -5.09
N MET A 246 -3.95 6.42 -4.63
CA MET A 246 -3.41 6.98 -3.40
C MET A 246 -2.49 8.15 -3.75
N SER A 247 -2.79 9.31 -3.18
CA SER A 247 -2.01 10.54 -3.30
C SER A 247 -1.24 10.80 -2.01
N TYR A 248 0.06 11.02 -2.15
CA TYR A 248 0.96 11.21 -1.01
C TYR A 248 1.22 12.68 -0.74
N TYR A 249 0.95 13.10 0.49
CA TYR A 249 1.06 14.48 0.94
C TYR A 249 2.29 14.67 1.82
N ALA A 250 3.06 15.72 1.54
CA ALA A 250 4.17 16.13 2.40
C ALA A 250 3.70 16.90 3.64
N ASP A 251 2.49 17.45 3.63
CA ASP A 251 1.92 18.27 4.70
C ASP A 251 0.46 17.88 4.96
N GLN A 252 0.16 17.56 6.22
CA GLN A 252 -1.18 17.13 6.65
C GLN A 252 -2.24 18.23 6.51
N ASN A 253 -1.88 19.52 6.56
CA ASN A 253 -2.86 20.60 6.43
C ASN A 253 -3.36 20.71 4.98
N ASN A 254 -2.47 20.52 4.00
CA ASN A 254 -2.87 20.47 2.60
C ASN A 254 -3.82 19.27 2.35
N MET A 255 -3.49 18.10 2.90
CA MET A 255 -4.35 16.92 2.81
C MET A 255 -5.73 17.16 3.45
N LYS A 256 -5.76 17.79 4.63
CA LYS A 256 -7.00 18.19 5.31
C LYS A 256 -7.82 19.16 4.46
N LEU A 257 -7.19 20.18 3.88
CA LEU A 257 -7.86 21.14 3.01
C LEU A 257 -8.46 20.47 1.77
N ASP A 258 -7.79 19.46 1.22
CA ASP A 258 -8.26 18.73 0.05
C ASP A 258 -9.47 17.83 0.36
N ILE A 259 -9.51 17.16 1.52
CA ILE A 259 -10.72 16.40 1.90
C ILE A 259 -11.90 17.33 2.20
N GLN A 260 -11.68 18.48 2.84
CA GLN A 260 -12.75 19.47 3.09
C GLN A 260 -13.31 20.08 1.79
N GLN A 261 -12.49 20.18 0.75
CA GLN A 261 -12.89 20.69 -0.55
C GLN A 261 -13.48 19.61 -1.48
N GLY A 262 -13.45 18.34 -1.08
CA GLY A 262 -13.85 17.21 -1.91
C GLY A 262 -12.89 16.93 -3.09
N ASN A 263 -11.62 17.35 -2.97
CA ASN A 263 -10.58 17.04 -3.96
C ASN A 263 -10.04 15.61 -3.80
N ILE A 264 -10.22 15.02 -2.61
CA ILE A 264 -9.98 13.60 -2.31
C ILE A 264 -11.21 13.05 -1.59
N ASP A 265 -11.41 11.74 -1.66
CA ASP A 265 -12.61 11.07 -1.14
C ASP A 265 -12.40 10.50 0.27
N CYS A 266 -11.16 10.13 0.59
CA CYS A 266 -10.81 9.54 1.88
C CYS A 266 -9.44 10.04 2.34
N VAL A 267 -9.28 10.21 3.65
CA VAL A 267 -7.97 10.38 4.27
C VAL A 267 -7.66 9.15 5.10
N TRP A 268 -6.51 8.54 4.84
CA TRP A 268 -6.02 7.39 5.58
C TRP A 268 -4.77 7.75 6.37
N ARG A 269 -4.90 7.60 7.70
CA ARG A 269 -3.85 7.84 8.71
C ARG A 269 -3.36 9.29 8.76
N SER A 270 -2.59 9.57 9.80
CA SER A 270 -1.68 10.72 9.86
C SER A 270 -2.31 12.13 9.92
N LEU A 271 -3.55 12.22 10.42
CA LEU A 271 -4.11 13.48 10.95
C LEU A 271 -3.83 13.63 12.45
N SER A 272 -3.61 14.87 12.89
CA SER A 272 -3.51 15.18 14.32
C SER A 272 -4.87 15.08 15.01
N ALA A 273 -4.88 14.86 16.33
CA ALA A 273 -6.13 14.86 17.10
C ALA A 273 -6.88 16.20 17.00
N THR A 274 -6.15 17.31 16.85
CA THR A 274 -6.74 18.63 16.63
C THR A 274 -7.38 18.74 15.25
N ASP A 275 -6.76 18.18 14.22
CA ASP A 275 -7.33 18.19 12.87
C ASP A 275 -8.57 17.30 12.78
N ILE A 276 -8.55 16.14 13.44
CA ILE A 276 -9.72 15.25 13.53
C ILE A 276 -10.88 15.97 14.24
N ALA A 277 -10.62 16.62 15.38
CA ALA A 277 -11.65 17.35 16.10
C ALA A 277 -12.26 18.51 15.28
N ASP A 278 -11.46 19.19 14.47
CA ASP A 278 -11.93 20.23 13.55
C ASP A 278 -12.80 19.63 12.42
N LEU A 279 -12.37 18.51 11.83
CA LEU A 279 -13.14 17.81 10.79
C LEU A 279 -14.47 17.23 11.32
N GLN A 280 -14.56 16.89 12.60
CA GLN A 280 -15.82 16.46 13.23
C GLN A 280 -16.89 17.56 13.29
N GLU A 281 -16.48 18.83 13.20
CA GLU A 281 -17.38 19.98 13.15
C GLU A 281 -17.77 20.37 11.70
N ASP A 282 -17.19 19.72 10.69
CA ASP A 282 -17.38 20.02 9.28
C ASP A 282 -18.42 19.09 8.65
N ASP A 283 -19.59 19.63 8.30
CA ASP A 283 -20.71 18.89 7.68
C ASP A 283 -20.37 18.30 6.30
N ALA A 284 -19.25 18.68 5.68
CA ALA A 284 -18.83 18.18 4.37
C ALA A 284 -18.17 16.79 4.43
N VAL A 285 -17.75 16.33 5.60
CA VAL A 285 -17.00 15.08 5.78
C VAL A 285 -17.61 14.23 6.89
N GLU A 286 -17.36 12.93 6.84
CA GLU A 286 -17.69 12.01 7.93
C GLU A 286 -16.40 11.49 8.56
N VAL A 287 -16.31 11.57 9.89
CA VAL A 287 -15.18 11.00 10.64
C VAL A 287 -15.61 9.66 11.21
N HIS A 288 -15.01 8.59 10.70
CA HIS A 288 -15.20 7.24 11.23
C HIS A 288 -14.19 6.93 12.35
N GLU A 289 -14.66 6.57 13.53
CA GLU A 289 -13.84 6.11 14.65
C GLU A 289 -14.00 4.60 14.87
N GLY A 290 -12.88 3.91 15.10
CA GLY A 290 -12.85 2.47 15.36
C GLY A 290 -11.65 2.05 16.20
N PRO A 291 -11.63 0.82 16.73
CA PRO A 291 -10.48 0.28 17.44
C PRO A 291 -9.26 0.24 16.50
N GLY A 292 -8.13 0.77 16.96
CA GLY A 292 -6.86 0.73 16.24
C GLY A 292 -5.89 -0.25 16.90
N GLY A 293 -5.13 -1.00 16.09
CA GLY A 293 -4.04 -1.87 16.56
C GLY A 293 -2.75 -1.12 16.93
N GLU A 294 -2.76 0.21 16.89
CA GLU A 294 -1.55 1.01 17.10
C GLU A 294 -1.29 1.34 18.56
N ILE A 295 -0.02 1.27 18.94
CA ILE A 295 0.47 1.79 20.22
C ILE A 295 1.43 2.95 19.98
N ARG A 296 1.28 4.03 20.78
CA ARG A 296 2.24 5.15 20.80
C ARG A 296 3.11 5.04 22.05
N TYR A 297 4.42 5.04 21.88
CA TYR A 297 5.38 4.87 22.97
C TYR A 297 6.63 5.73 22.78
N ILE A 298 7.43 5.87 23.84
CA ILE A 298 8.73 6.55 23.83
C ILE A 298 9.81 5.49 24.05
N VAL A 299 10.80 5.44 23.16
CA VAL A 299 11.94 4.52 23.27
C VAL A 299 13.13 5.25 23.90
N PHE A 300 13.73 4.62 24.91
CA PHE A 300 14.97 5.09 25.52
C PHE A 300 16.11 4.18 25.07
N ASN A 301 17.11 4.74 24.38
CA ASN A 301 18.36 4.03 24.14
C ASN A 301 19.22 4.13 25.41
N PHE A 302 19.48 2.99 26.05
CA PHE A 302 20.26 2.91 27.31
C PHE A 302 21.76 2.64 27.07
N HIS A 303 22.21 2.64 25.81
CA HIS A 303 23.61 2.53 25.40
C HIS A 303 24.23 3.92 25.19
#